data_AF-A0A1V3WK10-F1
#
_entry.id   AF-A0A1V3WK10-F1
#
_cell.length_a   1.000
_cell.length_b   1.000
_cell.length_c   1.000
_cell.angle_alpha   90.00
_cell.angle_beta   90.00
_cell.angle_gamma   90.00
#
_symmetry.space_group_name_H-M   'P 1'
#
loop_
_entity.id
_entity.type
_entity.pdbx_description
1 polymer ?
#
loop_
_entity_poly.entity_id
_entity_poly.type
_entity_poly.pdbx_seq_one_letter_code
_entity_poly.pdbx_strand_id
1 'polypeptide(L)'
;MTSVTSAKYVDDPEGAVLAAAKDMLRRGLVEGTAGNISARRSDGNIVITPSSVDYSAMVLDDLVLVDPEGVVLHAKPGARRRRR
;
A
#
# COMPACT_ATOMS: atom_id res chain seq x y z
N MET A 1 9.71 12.86 30.62
CA MET A 1 8.85 11.79 30.07
C MET A 1 8.41 12.24 28.69
N THR A 2 9.18 11.90 27.66
CA THR A 2 8.90 12.33 26.27
C THR A 2 7.78 11.46 25.74
N SER A 3 6.58 12.02 25.60
CA SER A 3 5.46 11.34 24.98
C SER A 3 5.82 11.10 23.52
N VAL A 4 6.07 9.83 23.14
CA VAL A 4 6.24 9.44 21.74
C VAL A 4 4.87 9.58 21.11
N THR A 5 4.65 10.69 20.41
CA THR A 5 3.42 10.88 19.64
C THR A 5 3.53 9.95 18.44
N SER A 6 2.90 8.77 18.52
CA SER A 6 2.87 7.83 17.39
C SER A 6 2.37 8.57 16.15
N ALA A 7 3.16 8.57 15.08
CA ALA A 7 2.72 9.12 13.81
C ALA A 7 1.45 8.38 13.38
N LYS A 8 0.37 9.13 13.14
CA LYS A 8 -0.92 8.55 12.69
C LYS A 8 -0.91 8.23 11.19
N TYR A 9 0.00 8.84 10.43
CA TYR A 9 0.15 8.71 8.99
C TYR A 9 1.63 8.73 8.61
N VAL A 10 1.91 8.36 7.36
CA VAL A 10 3.26 8.35 6.77
C VAL A 10 3.38 9.52 5.79
N ASP A 11 4.51 10.22 5.80
CA ASP A 11 4.87 11.21 4.78
C ASP A 11 5.24 10.49 3.48
N ASP A 12 4.74 10.98 2.34
CA ASP A 12 4.81 10.27 1.05
C ASP A 12 4.39 8.78 1.15
N PRO A 13 3.12 8.52 1.52
CA PRO A 13 2.66 7.16 1.78
C PRO A 13 2.72 6.27 0.54
N GLU A 14 2.50 6.83 -0.66
CA GLU A 14 2.62 6.12 -1.93
C GLU A 14 4.07 5.65 -2.18
N GLY A 15 5.04 6.56 -2.04
CA GLY A 15 6.46 6.22 -2.17
C GLY A 15 6.93 5.22 -1.11
N ALA A 16 6.51 5.40 0.14
CA ALA A 16 6.85 4.50 1.24
C ALA A 16 6.32 3.07 1.03
N VAL A 17 5.06 2.93 0.61
CA VAL A 17 4.45 1.62 0.29
C VAL A 17 5.20 0.94 -0.85
N LEU A 18 5.49 1.67 -1.94
CA LEU A 18 6.21 1.11 -3.08
C LEU A 18 7.63 0.67 -2.70
N ALA A 19 8.36 1.51 -1.96
CA ALA A 19 9.71 1.21 -1.52
C ALA A 19 9.76 0.00 -0.59
N ALA A 20 8.83 -0.08 0.37
CA ALA A 20 8.75 -1.18 1.32
C ALA A 20 8.32 -2.50 0.64
N ALA A 21 7.38 -2.47 -0.30
CA ALA A 21 7.01 -3.66 -1.08
C ALA A 21 8.22 -4.23 -1.86
N LYS A 22 8.98 -3.34 -2.52
CA LYS A 22 10.21 -3.74 -3.22
C LYS A 22 11.28 -4.27 -2.27
N ASP A 23 11.41 -3.68 -1.07
CA ASP A 23 12.36 -4.14 -0.06
C ASP A 23 11.98 -5.51 0.52
N MET A 24 10.70 -5.75 0.78
CA MET A 24 10.19 -7.05 1.22
C MET A 24 10.53 -8.15 0.21
N LEU A 25 10.33 -7.89 -1.09
CA LEU A 25 10.71 -8.81 -2.15
C LEU A 25 12.23 -9.06 -2.18
N ARG A 26 13.04 -7.99 -2.19
CA ARG A 26 14.51 -8.10 -2.20
C ARG A 26 15.07 -8.90 -1.03
N ARG A 27 14.45 -8.78 0.15
CA ARG A 27 14.88 -9.45 1.38
C ARG A 27 14.34 -10.87 1.51
N GLY A 28 13.56 -11.36 0.54
CA GLY A 28 12.95 -12.69 0.60
C GLY A 28 11.90 -12.84 1.70
N LEU A 29 11.30 -11.73 2.15
CA LEU A 29 10.23 -11.74 3.16
C LEU A 29 8.88 -12.15 2.56
N VAL A 30 8.76 -12.04 1.23
CA VAL A 30 7.60 -12.47 0.44
C VAL A 30 8.09 -13.22 -0.79
N GLU A 31 7.34 -14.22 -1.22
CA GLU A 31 7.59 -14.95 -2.46
C GLU A 31 6.53 -14.56 -3.50
N GLY A 32 6.98 -14.04 -4.65
CA GLY A 32 6.10 -13.63 -5.74
C GLY A 32 5.14 -12.51 -5.31
N THR A 33 3.84 -12.79 -5.33
CA THR A 33 2.77 -11.82 -5.01
C THR A 33 2.14 -12.06 -3.63
N ALA A 34 2.71 -12.97 -2.83
CA ALA A 34 2.19 -13.34 -1.52
C ALA A 34 2.59 -12.29 -0.47
N GLY A 35 1.78 -11.24 -0.33
CA GLY A 35 1.97 -10.18 0.67
C GLY A 35 1.10 -8.97 0.33
N ASN A 36 0.84 -8.12 1.32
CA ASN A 36 0.31 -6.78 1.09
C ASN A 36 0.98 -5.83 2.07
N ILE A 37 1.19 -4.59 1.65
CA ILE A 37 1.63 -3.50 2.52
C ILE A 37 0.78 -2.27 2.25
N SER A 38 0.47 -1.54 3.31
CA SER A 38 -0.34 -0.34 3.27
C SER A 38 0.21 0.75 4.20
N ALA A 39 -0.13 1.99 3.89
CA ALA A 39 0.17 3.15 4.71
C ALA A 39 -1.05 4.06 4.82
N ARG A 40 -1.24 4.67 5.99
CA ARG A 40 -2.28 5.68 6.19
C ARG A 40 -1.75 7.05 5.74
N ARG A 41 -2.56 7.75 4.95
CA ARG A 41 -2.33 9.14 4.53
C ARG A 41 -2.79 10.12 5.59
N SER A 42 -2.33 11.37 5.49
CA SER A 42 -2.75 12.44 6.41
C SER A 42 -4.25 12.77 6.32
N ASP A 43 -4.88 12.50 5.18
CA ASP A 43 -6.34 12.64 4.97
C ASP A 43 -7.16 11.47 5.54
N GLY A 44 -6.51 10.46 6.13
CA GLY A 44 -7.13 9.28 6.72
C GLY A 44 -7.33 8.11 5.75
N ASN A 45 -7.22 8.33 4.43
CA ASN A 45 -7.29 7.30 3.41
C ASN A 45 -6.07 6.37 3.49
N ILE A 46 -6.16 5.21 2.85
CA ILE A 46 -5.17 4.14 2.94
C ILE A 46 -4.67 3.82 1.55
N VAL A 47 -3.36 3.93 1.35
CA VAL A 47 -2.67 3.44 0.16
C VAL A 47 -2.29 1.99 0.42
N ILE A 48 -2.54 1.09 -0.53
CA ILE A 48 -2.24 -0.34 -0.41
C ILE A 48 -1.75 -0.91 -1.75
N THR A 49 -0.87 -1.90 -1.69
CA THR A 49 -0.47 -2.67 -2.88
C THR A 49 -1.67 -3.36 -3.54
N PRO A 50 -1.77 -3.38 -4.88
CA PRO A 50 -2.79 -4.16 -5.58
C PRO A 50 -2.53 -5.66 -5.38
N SER A 51 -3.60 -6.48 -5.48
CA SER A 51 -3.45 -7.93 -5.49
C SER A 51 -2.79 -8.41 -6.78
N SER A 52 -1.94 -9.43 -6.68
CA SER A 52 -1.42 -10.20 -7.82
C SER A 52 -0.58 -9.40 -8.84
N VAL A 53 0.02 -8.28 -8.41
CA VAL A 53 1.03 -7.54 -9.19
C VAL A 53 2.42 -7.91 -8.67
N ASP A 54 3.35 -8.17 -9.58
CA ASP A 54 4.76 -8.39 -9.26
C ASP A 54 5.38 -7.09 -8.70
N TYR A 55 5.88 -7.14 -7.47
CA TYR A 55 6.46 -5.97 -6.80
C TYR A 55 7.70 -5.42 -7.51
N SER A 56 8.41 -6.21 -8.31
CA SER A 56 9.57 -5.74 -9.08
C SER A 56 9.19 -4.73 -10.17
N ALA A 57 8.06 -4.97 -10.85
CA ALA A 57 7.55 -4.14 -11.94
C ALA A 57 6.57 -3.05 -11.47
N MET A 58 6.13 -3.10 -10.21
CA MET A 58 5.16 -2.18 -9.65
C MET A 58 5.67 -0.72 -9.68
N VAL A 59 4.78 0.19 -10.07
CA VAL A 59 4.96 1.64 -10.05
C VAL A 59 3.90 2.32 -9.18
N LEU A 60 4.05 3.62 -8.91
CA LEU A 60 3.12 4.38 -8.04
C LEU A 60 1.67 4.28 -8.53
N ASP A 61 1.45 4.37 -9.85
CA ASP A 61 0.12 4.29 -10.45
C ASP A 61 -0.56 2.91 -10.29
N ASP A 62 0.19 1.87 -9.93
CA ASP A 62 -0.40 0.55 -9.64
C ASP A 62 -1.02 0.47 -8.24
N LEU A 63 -0.66 1.40 -7.34
CA LEU A 63 -1.17 1.42 -5.98
C LEU A 63 -2.67 1.71 -5.95
N VAL A 64 -3.33 1.14 -4.95
CA VAL A 64 -4.77 1.29 -4.74
C VAL A 64 -4.99 2.24 -3.57
N LEU A 65 -5.90 3.19 -3.74
CA LEU A 65 -6.35 4.06 -2.67
C LEU A 65 -7.74 3.62 -2.20
N VAL A 66 -7.89 3.42 -0.90
CA VAL A 66 -9.18 3.11 -0.27
C VAL A 66 -9.49 4.08 0.86
N ASP A 67 -10.78 4.30 1.11
CA ASP A 67 -11.24 4.98 2.34
C ASP A 67 -11.17 4.02 3.55
N PRO A 68 -11.36 4.53 4.79
CA PRO A 68 -11.37 3.69 6.00
C PRO A 68 -12.42 2.56 6.00
N GLU A 69 -13.50 2.71 5.26
CA GLU A 69 -14.57 1.72 5.08
C GLU A 69 -14.20 0.63 4.04
N GLY A 70 -13.09 0.82 3.34
CA GLY A 70 -12.55 -0.06 2.33
C GLY A 70 -13.27 0.05 0.98
N VAL A 71 -13.84 1.22 0.68
CA VAL A 71 -14.27 1.62 -0.66
C VAL A 71 -13.04 2.06 -1.44
N VAL A 72 -12.88 1.51 -2.65
CA VAL A 72 -11.80 1.92 -3.56
C VAL A 72 -12.12 3.30 -4.13
N LEU A 73 -11.24 4.26 -3.82
CA LEU A 73 -11.26 5.63 -4.34
C LEU A 73 -10.46 5.76 -5.64
N HIS A 74 -9.33 5.03 -5.74
CA HIS A 74 -8.50 4.97 -6.93
C HIS A 74 -7.91 3.57 -7.13
N ALA A 75 -7.95 3.07 -8.37
CA ALA A 75 -7.29 1.84 -8.79
C ALA A 75 -7.20 1.77 -10.32
N LYS A 76 -6.16 1.15 -10.86
CA LYS A 76 -6.11 0.79 -12.28
C LYS A 76 -7.24 -0.19 -12.67
N PRO A 77 -7.70 -0.17 -13.93
CA PRO A 77 -8.63 -1.19 -14.44
C PRO A 77 -8.10 -2.60 -14.15
N GLY A 78 -8.93 -3.46 -13.56
CA GLY A 78 -8.56 -4.83 -13.17
C GLY A 78 -8.01 -4.98 -11.75
N ALA A 79 -7.53 -3.91 -11.10
CA ALA A 79 -7.07 -3.96 -9.70
C ALA A 79 -8.22 -3.91 -8.68
N ARG A 80 -9.43 -3.50 -9.10
CA ARG A 80 -10.62 -3.52 -8.25
C ARG A 80 -11.18 -4.94 -8.14
N ARG A 81 -10.94 -5.62 -7.02
CA ARG A 81 -11.73 -6.82 -6.67
C ARG A 81 -13.15 -6.41 -6.29
N ARG A 82 -14.16 -7.02 -6.93
CA ARG A 82 -15.55 -6.93 -6.47
C ARG A 82 -15.63 -7.65 -5.12
N ARG A 83 -16.16 -6.97 -4.08
CA ARG A 83 -16.54 -7.65 -2.84
C ARG A 83 -17.53 -8.76 -3.21
N ARG A 84 -17.26 -9.99 -2.74
CA ARG A 84 -18.24 -11.08 -2.78
C ARG A 84 -19.29 -10.84 -1.71
#